data_AF-A0A0A9CBB4-F1
#
_entry.id   AF-A0A0A9CBB4-F1
#
_cell.length_a   1.000
_cell.length_b   1.000
_cell.length_c   1.000
_cell.angle_alpha   90.00
_cell.angle_beta   90.00
_cell.angle_gamma   90.00
#
_symmetry.space_group_name_H-M   'P 1'
#
loop_
_entity.id
_entity.type
_entity.pdbx_description
1 polymer ?
#
loop_
_entity_poly.entity_id
_entity_poly.type
_entity_poly.pdbx_seq_one_letter_code
_entity_poly.pdbx_strand_id
1 'polypeptide(L)'
;MYCDGIVCLKVPCLLQRLNYLEVPGCGKLKLIHNEAPNLSSFSFKGDNTVQLSLGETLQMKNLNMHCSGLVFNAPAKLSSSMQNLEALTIHSRSEVL
;
A
#
# COMPACT_ATOMS: atom_id res chain seq x y z
N MET A 1 5.89 -8.75 15.02
CA MET A 1 4.48 -8.84 14.60
C MET A 1 4.36 -10.03 13.66
N TYR A 2 3.47 -10.97 13.97
CA TYR A 2 3.43 -12.34 13.43
C TYR A 2 2.71 -12.45 12.08
N CYS A 3 3.11 -11.65 11.10
CA CYS A 3 2.52 -11.67 9.77
C CYS A 3 3.30 -12.55 8.77
N ASP A 4 4.30 -13.28 9.23
CA ASP A 4 5.23 -14.05 8.39
C ASP A 4 4.60 -15.27 7.70
N GLY A 5 3.34 -15.60 8.01
CA GLY A 5 2.57 -16.59 7.25
C GLY A 5 1.79 -15.99 6.08
N ILE A 6 1.59 -14.67 6.07
CA ILE A 6 0.69 -14.01 5.11
C ILE A 6 1.47 -13.67 3.85
N VAL A 7 1.20 -14.43 2.79
CA VAL A 7 1.82 -14.22 1.47
C VAL A 7 0.98 -13.29 0.59
N CYS A 8 -0.34 -13.29 0.78
CA CYS A 8 -1.26 -12.46 0.00
C CYS A 8 -2.37 -11.92 0.92
N LEU A 9 -2.66 -10.62 0.78
CA LEU A 9 -3.81 -9.97 1.39
C LEU A 9 -4.82 -9.61 0.30
N LYS A 10 -6.05 -10.12 0.42
CA LYS A 10 -7.17 -9.78 -0.46
C LYS A 10 -8.26 -9.11 0.36
N VAL A 11 -8.65 -7.91 -0.05
CA VAL A 11 -9.72 -7.13 0.57
C VAL A 11 -10.92 -7.13 -0.39
N PRO A 12 -12.04 -7.79 -0.03
CA PRO A 12 -13.15 -7.98 -0.95
C PRO A 12 -13.99 -6.71 -1.14
N CYS A 13 -14.67 -6.62 -2.29
CA CYS A 13 -15.55 -5.50 -2.65
C CYS A 13 -16.76 -5.29 -1.74
N LEU A 14 -17.10 -6.31 -0.93
CA LEU A 14 -18.19 -6.27 0.05
C LEU A 14 -17.93 -5.27 1.19
N LEU A 15 -16.67 -4.88 1.42
CA LEU A 15 -16.29 -3.97 2.51
C LEU A 15 -16.53 -2.50 2.14
N GLN A 16 -17.79 -2.16 1.89
CA GLN A 16 -18.19 -0.81 1.46
C GLN A 16 -17.91 0.30 2.48
N ARG A 17 -17.72 -0.02 3.76
CA ARG A 17 -17.39 0.99 4.80
C ARG A 17 -15.89 1.11 5.06
N LEU A 18 -15.07 0.25 4.46
CA LEU A 18 -13.63 0.28 4.66
C LEU A 18 -13.04 1.49 3.95
N ASN A 19 -12.60 2.45 4.75
CA ASN A 19 -12.00 3.70 4.27
C ASN A 19 -10.50 3.81 4.60
N TYR A 20 -10.02 3.00 5.54
CA TYR A 20 -8.64 2.96 5.97
C TYR A 20 -8.12 1.52 5.99
N LEU A 21 -6.93 1.31 5.43
CA LEU A 21 -6.22 0.04 5.48
C LEU A 21 -4.76 0.28 5.86
N GLU A 22 -4.34 -0.32 6.97
CA GLU A 22 -2.95 -0.38 7.40
C GLU A 22 -2.42 -1.80 7.26
N VAL A 23 -1.27 -1.93 6.60
CA VAL A 23 -0.53 -3.18 6.48
C VAL A 23 0.86 -2.98 7.10
N PRO A 24 1.09 -3.51 8.33
CA PRO A 24 2.38 -3.39 8.99
C PRO A 24 3.43 -4.26 8.29
N GLY A 25 4.70 -4.17 8.72
CA GLY A 25 5.81 -4.95 8.17
C GLY A 25 5.54 -6.45 8.16
N CYS A 26 5.23 -7.02 6.98
CA CYS A 26 5.00 -8.45 6.76
C CYS A 26 6.11 -9.04 5.88
N GLY A 27 6.97 -9.90 6.42
CA GLY A 27 8.19 -10.33 5.72
C GLY A 27 7.96 -11.25 4.51
N LYS A 28 6.85 -12.00 4.47
CA LYS A 28 6.52 -12.92 3.36
C LYS A 28 5.45 -12.40 2.41
N LEU A 29 4.92 -11.20 2.65
CA LEU A 29 3.85 -10.64 1.85
C LEU A 29 4.38 -10.31 0.46
N LYS A 30 3.65 -10.72 -0.58
CA LYS A 30 4.01 -10.49 -1.99
C LYS A 30 2.96 -9.68 -2.74
N LEU A 31 1.71 -9.74 -2.29
CA LEU A 31 0.58 -9.11 -2.98
C LEU A 31 -0.42 -8.54 -1.98
N ILE A 32 -0.80 -7.28 -2.20
CA ILE A 32 -1.98 -6.65 -1.61
C ILE A 32 -2.94 -6.32 -2.75
N HIS A 33 -4.13 -6.91 -2.70
CA HIS A 33 -5.20 -6.66 -3.65
C HIS A 33 -6.43 -6.17 -2.91
N ASN A 34 -6.86 -4.94 -3.21
CA ASN A 34 -8.03 -4.31 -2.62
C ASN A 34 -9.09 -4.03 -3.69
N GLU A 35 -10.29 -4.55 -3.44
CA GLU A 35 -11.49 -4.31 -4.21
C GLU A 35 -12.52 -3.48 -3.43
N ALA A 36 -12.24 -3.10 -2.17
CA ALA A 36 -13.14 -2.27 -1.39
C ALA A 36 -13.30 -0.89 -2.04
N PRO A 37 -14.54 -0.44 -2.31
CA PRO A 37 -14.79 0.72 -3.18
C PRO A 37 -14.48 2.07 -2.54
N ASN A 38 -14.47 2.14 -1.21
CA ASN A 38 -14.40 3.41 -0.47
C ASN A 38 -13.07 3.60 0.27
N LEU A 39 -12.02 2.86 -0.13
CA LEU A 39 -10.70 3.00 0.46
C LEU A 39 -10.10 4.35 0.07
N SER A 40 -9.94 5.24 1.05
CA SER A 40 -9.43 6.59 0.84
C SER A 40 -8.07 6.84 1.49
N SER A 41 -7.66 5.96 2.41
CA SER A 41 -6.41 6.10 3.15
C SER A 41 -5.71 4.75 3.25
N PHE A 42 -4.46 4.69 2.82
CA PHE A 42 -3.67 3.46 2.80
C PHE A 42 -2.29 3.69 3.42
N SER A 43 -1.92 2.81 4.37
CA SER A 43 -0.58 2.78 4.94
C SER A 43 0.04 1.41 4.77
N PHE A 44 1.25 1.37 4.22
CA PHE A 44 1.99 0.15 3.99
C PHE A 44 3.41 0.28 4.52
N LYS A 45 3.83 -0.73 5.28
CA LYS A 45 5.22 -0.91 5.70
C LYS A 45 5.69 -2.26 5.21
N GLY A 46 6.78 -2.30 4.43
CA GLY A 46 7.28 -3.57 3.90
C GLY A 46 8.27 -3.40 2.77
N ASP A 47 8.54 -4.51 2.10
CA ASP A 47 9.49 -4.54 0.99
C ASP A 47 8.94 -3.83 -0.26
N ASN A 48 9.82 -3.21 -1.07
CA ASN A 48 9.41 -2.57 -2.31
C ASN A 48 8.96 -3.56 -3.41
N THR A 49 9.24 -4.86 -3.26
CA THR A 49 8.84 -5.95 -4.14
C THR A 49 7.37 -6.36 -4.02
N VAL A 50 6.66 -5.90 -2.98
CA VAL A 50 5.24 -6.17 -2.82
C VAL A 50 4.43 -5.49 -3.93
N GLN A 51 3.63 -6.28 -4.64
CA GLN A 51 2.69 -5.78 -5.63
C GLN A 51 1.47 -5.20 -4.95
N LEU A 52 1.07 -3.99 -5.36
CA LEU A 52 -0.06 -3.26 -4.82
C LEU A 52 -1.11 -3.07 -5.92
N SER A 53 -2.32 -3.56 -5.69
CA SER A 53 -3.49 -3.34 -6.53
C SER A 53 -4.58 -2.78 -5.63
N LEU A 54 -4.81 -1.47 -5.68
CA LEU A 54 -5.71 -0.76 -4.74
C LEU A 54 -7.11 -0.48 -5.31
N GLY A 55 -7.48 -1.14 -6.40
CA GLY A 55 -8.76 -0.91 -7.08
C GLY A 55 -8.80 0.46 -7.77
N GLU A 56 -10.00 1.05 -7.87
CA GLU A 56 -10.16 2.42 -8.37
C GLU A 56 -9.53 3.42 -7.40
N THR A 57 -8.31 3.88 -7.72
CA THR A 57 -7.56 4.78 -6.83
C THR A 57 -8.04 6.23 -6.87
N LEU A 58 -9.13 6.53 -7.58
CA LEU A 58 -9.73 7.86 -7.65
C LEU A 58 -10.19 8.35 -6.26
N GLN A 59 -10.53 7.46 -5.32
CA GLN A 59 -10.92 7.84 -3.97
C GLN A 59 -9.74 8.02 -3.00
N MET A 60 -8.52 7.70 -3.44
CA MET A 60 -7.32 7.73 -2.59
C MET A 60 -6.92 9.17 -2.26
N LYS A 61 -6.98 9.52 -0.98
CA LYS A 61 -6.61 10.83 -0.43
C LYS A 61 -5.28 10.79 0.30
N ASN A 62 -5.03 9.73 1.06
CA ASN A 62 -3.84 9.61 1.90
C ASN A 62 -3.07 8.33 1.58
N LEU A 63 -1.80 8.48 1.22
CA LEU A 63 -0.92 7.34 0.94
C LEU A 63 0.37 7.46 1.73
N ASN A 64 0.63 6.49 2.61
CA ASN A 64 1.83 6.44 3.44
C ASN A 64 2.59 5.12 3.23
N MET A 65 3.78 5.20 2.64
CA MET A 65 4.60 4.04 2.29
C MET A 65 5.94 4.07 3.00
N HIS A 66 6.19 3.04 3.80
CA HIS A 66 7.44 2.79 4.53
C HIS A 66 8.14 1.59 3.89
N CYS A 67 8.93 1.85 2.84
CA CYS A 67 9.57 0.80 2.06
C CYS A 67 11.04 0.57 2.47
N SER A 68 11.48 -0.68 2.47
CA SER A 68 12.91 -1.03 2.47
C SER A 68 13.40 -1.24 1.03
N GLY A 69 14.62 -0.77 0.72
CA GLY A 69 15.29 -1.00 -0.56
C GLY A 69 15.64 0.27 -1.37
N LEU A 70 16.65 0.14 -2.24
CA LEU A 70 17.13 1.21 -3.14
C LEU A 70 16.06 1.52 -4.20
N VAL A 71 15.59 2.77 -4.18
CA VAL A 71 14.66 3.39 -5.14
C VAL A 71 13.22 2.86 -5.06
N PHE A 72 12.42 3.48 -4.19
CA PHE A 72 10.97 3.49 -4.38
C PHE A 72 10.67 4.30 -5.64
N ASN A 73 10.37 3.63 -6.76
CA ASN A 73 10.03 4.30 -8.01
C ASN A 73 8.60 4.85 -7.93
N ALA A 74 8.46 5.98 -7.23
CA ALA A 74 7.19 6.63 -6.94
C ALA A 74 6.37 6.93 -8.21
N PRO A 75 6.95 7.46 -9.31
CA PRO A 75 6.17 7.79 -10.50
C PRO A 75 5.56 6.56 -11.19
N ALA A 76 6.17 5.38 -11.06
CA ALA A 76 5.66 4.15 -11.67
C ALA A 76 4.56 3.47 -10.82
N LYS A 77 4.61 3.62 -9.49
CA LYS A 77 3.59 3.09 -8.56
C LYS A 77 2.43 4.06 -8.33
N LEU A 78 2.68 5.35 -8.44
CA LEU A 78 1.69 6.43 -8.38
C LEU A 78 1.24 6.72 -9.81
N SER A 79 0.44 5.83 -10.39
CA SER A 79 -0.15 6.07 -11.70
C SER A 79 -1.03 7.33 -11.69
N SER A 80 -1.30 7.86 -12.88
CA SER A 80 -2.22 8.99 -13.15
C SER A 80 -3.65 8.81 -12.62
N SER A 81 -3.96 7.67 -11.99
CA SER A 81 -5.23 7.32 -11.37
C SER A 81 -5.37 7.82 -9.92
N MET A 82 -4.29 8.29 -9.28
CA MET A 82 -4.30 8.84 -7.92
C MET A 82 -4.42 10.38 -7.93
N GLN A 83 -5.35 10.92 -8.71
CA GLN A 83 -5.47 12.38 -8.93
C GLN A 83 -5.98 13.15 -7.71
N ASN A 84 -6.66 12.47 -6.78
CA ASN A 84 -7.28 13.08 -5.61
C ASN A 84 -6.40 12.94 -4.33
N LEU A 85 -5.12 12.62 -4.48
CA LEU A 85 -4.19 12.57 -3.34
C LEU A 85 -4.06 13.95 -2.70
N GLU A 86 -4.42 14.03 -1.42
CA GLU A 86 -4.25 15.20 -0.57
C GLU A 86 -2.93 15.12 0.21
N ALA A 87 -2.51 13.91 0.60
CA ALA A 87 -1.25 13.66 1.28
C ALA A 87 -0.54 12.41 0.76
N LEU A 88 0.75 12.58 0.45
CA LEU A 88 1.66 11.50 0.06
C LEU A 88 2.87 11.52 0.98
N THR A 89 3.18 10.37 1.57
CA THR A 89 4.35 10.19 2.42
C THR A 89 5.11 8.95 1.99
N ILE A 90 6.41 9.11 1.71
CA ILE A 90 7.30 8.02 1.30
C ILE A 90 8.51 8.06 2.22
N HIS A 91 8.68 7.00 2.99
CA HIS A 91 9.85 6.78 3.83
C HIS A 91 10.62 5.59 3.30
N SER A 92 11.92 5.78 3.09
CA SER A 92 12.86 4.68 2.88
C SER A 92 13.62 4.42 4.18
N ARG A 93 13.76 3.16 4.58
CA ARG A 93 14.85 2.81 5.51
C ARG A 93 16.13 2.76 4.71
N SER A 94 17.05 3.69 4.98
CA SER A 94 18.43 3.49 4.57
C SER A 94 18.88 2.16 5.15
N GLU A 95 19.32 1.23 4.30
CA GLU A 95 20.15 0.13 4.78
C GLU A 95 21.40 0.82 5.34
N VAL A 96 21.54 0.82 6.67
CA VAL A 96 22.79 1.22 7.31
C VAL A 96 23.73 0.07 6.98
N LEU A 97 24.61 0.29 6.00
CA LEU A 97 25.70 -0.63 5.66
C LEU A 97 26.61 -0.84 6.86
#